data_AF-A0A7C5M0I6-F1
#
_entry.id   AF-A0A7C5M0I6-F1
#
_cell.length_a   1.000
_cell.length_b   1.000
_cell.length_c   1.000
_cell.angle_alpha   90.00
_cell.angle_beta   90.00
_cell.angle_gamma   90.00
#
_symmetry.space_group_name_H-M   'P 1'
#
loop_
_entity.id
_entity.type
_entity.pdbx_description
1 polymer ?
#
loop_
_entity_poly.entity_id
_entity_poly.type
_entity_poly.pdbx_seq_one_letter_code
_entity_poly.pdbx_strand_id
1 'polypeptide(L)'
;MRARANDIRQRSLERTAAAIKEHFLFERIAEENDIDAEPYDFDLEILRIAQRNYESPRRVRARLEKRGEMDVIRNQIVERKVLDLICEHAEFEEIPIDQALVDEGERFGSDLALVGEPKAELPEAKHPDAPQPLQNPADRS
;
A
#
# COMPACT_ATOMS: atom_id res chain seq x y z
N MET A 1 -24.16 12.74 4.24
CA MET A 1 -23.53 12.63 2.90
C MET A 1 -22.40 13.64 2.64
N ARG A 2 -22.50 14.92 3.06
CA ARG A 2 -21.44 15.93 2.82
C ARG A 2 -20.09 15.64 3.51
N ALA A 3 -20.09 15.14 4.75
CA ALA A 3 -18.87 14.83 5.50
C ALA A 3 -18.02 13.72 4.84
N ARG A 4 -18.65 12.64 4.36
CA ARG A 4 -17.97 11.54 3.66
C ARG A 4 -17.34 11.97 2.32
N ALA A 5 -18.00 12.88 1.60
CA ALA A 5 -17.45 13.43 0.35
C ALA A 5 -16.22 14.32 0.59
N ASN A 6 -16.19 15.08 1.70
CA ASN A 6 -15.01 15.87 2.08
C ASN A 6 -13.85 14.98 2.51
N ASP A 7 -14.11 13.93 3.29
CA ASP A 7 -13.10 12.96 3.72
C ASP A 7 -12.44 12.24 2.52
N ILE A 8 -13.24 11.78 1.54
CA ILE A 8 -12.70 11.16 0.30
C ILE A 8 -11.81 12.14 -0.47
N ARG A 9 -12.24 13.40 -0.61
CA ARG A 9 -11.44 14.43 -1.29
C ARG A 9 -10.13 14.71 -0.56
N GLN A 10 -10.19 14.85 0.76
CA GLN A 10 -9.02 15.11 1.59
C GLN A 10 -7.98 13.98 1.45
N ARG A 11 -8.43 12.72 1.56
CA ARG A 11 -7.57 11.55 1.37
C ARG A 11 -6.97 11.48 -0.04
N SER A 12 -7.72 11.86 -1.06
CA SER A 12 -7.22 11.88 -2.43
C SER A 12 -6.13 12.94 -2.62
N LEU A 13 -6.26 14.10 -1.99
CA LEU A 13 -5.25 15.16 -2.05
C LEU A 13 -3.97 14.75 -1.33
N GLU A 14 -4.09 14.19 -0.13
CA GLU A 14 -2.94 13.71 0.66
C GLU A 14 -2.14 12.64 -0.06
N ARG A 15 -2.83 11.63 -0.63
CA ARG A 15 -2.19 10.58 -1.43
C ARG A 15 -1.51 11.12 -2.68
N THR A 16 -2.15 12.06 -3.38
CA THR A 16 -1.55 12.67 -4.57
C THR A 16 -0.30 13.48 -4.20
N ALA A 17 -0.36 14.24 -3.11
CA ALA A 17 0.79 15.00 -2.62
C ALA A 17 1.95 14.09 -2.21
N ALA A 18 1.67 12.95 -1.56
CA ALA A 18 2.68 11.96 -1.22
C ALA A 18 3.32 11.34 -2.48
N ALA A 19 2.50 10.90 -3.45
CA ALA A 19 2.99 10.30 -4.69
C ALA A 19 3.88 11.26 -5.51
N ILE A 20 3.52 12.55 -5.56
CA ILE A 20 4.35 13.55 -6.24
C ILE A 20 5.70 13.74 -5.53
N LYS A 21 5.69 13.76 -4.19
CA LYS A 21 6.93 13.89 -3.41
C LYS A 21 7.84 12.67 -3.61
N GLU A 22 7.27 11.48 -3.57
CA GLU A 22 7.98 10.22 -3.80
C GLU A 22 8.64 10.21 -5.19
N HIS A 23 7.89 10.57 -6.22
CA HIS A 23 8.41 10.66 -7.58
C HIS A 23 9.64 11.59 -7.68
N PHE A 24 9.55 12.81 -7.14
CA PHE A 24 10.69 13.75 -7.16
C PHE A 24 11.87 13.28 -6.31
N LEU A 25 11.62 12.57 -5.20
CA LEU A 25 12.69 12.02 -4.37
C LEU A 25 13.47 10.95 -5.14
N PHE A 26 12.76 10.03 -5.79
CA PHE A 26 13.40 8.97 -6.59
C PHE A 26 14.13 9.54 -7.80
N GLU A 27 13.55 10.53 -8.50
CA GLU A 27 14.22 11.24 -9.59
C GLU A 27 15.53 11.88 -9.12
N ARG A 28 15.51 12.59 -7.99
CA ARG A 28 16.70 13.23 -7.44
C ARG A 28 17.79 12.22 -7.08
N ILE A 29 17.44 11.10 -6.46
CA ILE A 29 18.40 10.04 -6.11
C ILE A 29 18.97 9.38 -7.37
N ALA A 30 18.13 9.13 -8.38
CA ALA A 30 18.58 8.59 -9.66
C ALA A 30 19.61 9.50 -10.33
N GLU A 31 19.34 10.82 -10.37
CA GLU A 31 20.26 11.82 -10.91
C GLU A 31 21.60 11.87 -10.16
N GLU A 32 21.60 11.79 -8.83
CA GLU A 32 22.84 11.82 -8.03
C GLU A 32 23.75 10.61 -8.27
N ASN A 33 23.14 9.47 -8.60
CA ASN A 33 23.81 8.19 -8.73
C ASN A 33 23.96 7.74 -10.19
N ASP A 34 23.62 8.60 -11.16
CA ASP A 34 23.67 8.32 -12.61
C ASP A 34 22.91 7.04 -13.00
N ILE A 35 21.74 6.82 -12.37
CA ILE A 35 20.91 5.63 -12.59
C ILE A 35 19.95 5.88 -13.76
N ASP A 36 20.09 5.08 -14.80
CA ASP A 36 19.18 5.06 -15.95
C ASP A 36 18.76 3.62 -16.32
N ALA A 37 17.73 3.49 -17.14
CA ALA A 37 17.30 2.26 -17.76
C ALA A 37 18.16 1.94 -18.98
N GLU A 38 18.74 0.74 -18.97
CA GLU A 38 19.49 0.20 -20.10
C GLU A 38 18.58 -0.61 -21.03
N PRO A 39 18.97 -0.85 -22.30
CA PRO A 39 18.17 -1.66 -23.23
C PRO A 39 17.76 -3.03 -22.68
N TYR A 40 18.63 -3.67 -21.90
CA TYR A 40 18.36 -4.95 -21.27
C TYR A 40 17.26 -4.88 -20.20
N ASP A 41 17.16 -3.78 -19.47
CA ASP A 41 16.14 -3.59 -18.44
C ASP A 41 14.74 -3.52 -19.05
N PHE A 42 14.61 -2.89 -20.22
CA PHE A 42 13.35 -2.87 -20.96
C PHE A 42 12.91 -4.27 -21.35
N ASP A 43 13.83 -5.09 -21.85
CA ASP A 43 13.52 -6.47 -22.24
C ASP A 43 13.08 -7.31 -21.03
N LEU A 44 13.77 -7.17 -19.88
CA LEU A 44 13.37 -7.81 -18.64
C LEU A 44 11.99 -7.34 -18.16
N GLU A 45 11.72 -6.04 -18.22
CA GLU A 45 10.45 -5.49 -17.76
C GLU A 45 9.28 -5.92 -18.65
N ILE A 46 9.49 -5.89 -19.96
CA ILE A 46 8.52 -6.40 -20.94
C ILE A 46 8.25 -7.89 -20.69
N LEU A 47 9.28 -8.68 -20.37
CA LEU A 47 9.11 -10.10 -20.04
C LEU A 47 8.29 -10.29 -18.75
N ARG A 48 8.57 -9.52 -17.70
CA ARG A 48 7.79 -9.56 -16.44
C ARG A 48 6.32 -9.20 -16.67
N ILE A 49 6.05 -8.15 -17.45
CA ILE A 49 4.69 -7.74 -17.80
C ILE A 49 3.99 -8.82 -18.63
N ALA A 50 4.70 -9.40 -19.60
CA ALA A 50 4.18 -10.48 -20.44
C ALA A 50 3.79 -11.71 -19.61
N GLN A 51 4.62 -12.11 -18.65
CA GLN A 51 4.34 -13.21 -17.74
C GLN A 51 3.10 -12.95 -16.88
N ARG A 52 3.00 -11.76 -16.25
CA ARG A 52 1.86 -11.39 -15.40
C ARG A 52 0.54 -11.36 -16.18
N ASN A 53 0.59 -10.93 -17.43
CA ASN A 53 -0.60 -10.72 -18.25
C ASN A 53 -0.89 -11.90 -19.21
N TYR A 54 -0.11 -12.97 -19.16
CA TYR A 54 -0.19 -14.12 -20.10
C TYR A 54 -0.16 -13.69 -21.58
N GLU A 55 0.68 -12.70 -21.90
CA GLU A 55 0.87 -12.18 -23.25
C GLU A 55 2.25 -12.58 -23.79
N SER A 56 2.45 -12.54 -25.11
CA SER A 56 3.80 -12.67 -25.65
C SER A 56 4.58 -11.35 -25.45
N PRO A 57 5.89 -11.39 -25.15
CA PRO A 57 6.71 -10.18 -25.00
C PRO A 57 6.63 -9.23 -26.19
N ARG A 58 6.61 -9.78 -27.41
CA ARG A 58 6.44 -9.00 -28.66
C ARG A 58 5.11 -8.23 -28.68
N ARG A 59 4.03 -8.82 -28.20
CA ARG A 59 2.70 -8.19 -28.15
C ARG A 59 2.65 -7.07 -27.11
N VAL A 60 3.28 -7.28 -25.95
CA VAL A 60 3.43 -6.25 -24.91
C VAL A 60 4.22 -5.06 -25.44
N ARG A 61 5.39 -5.30 -26.03
CA ARG A 61 6.23 -4.26 -26.62
C ARG A 61 5.49 -3.41 -27.64
N ALA A 62 4.87 -4.06 -28.63
CA ALA A 62 4.10 -3.37 -29.66
C ALA A 62 2.94 -2.53 -29.08
N ARG A 63 2.31 -3.00 -27.99
CA ARG A 63 1.25 -2.25 -27.29
C ARG A 63 1.80 -1.02 -26.56
N LEU A 64 2.92 -1.17 -25.85
CA LEU A 64 3.57 -0.08 -25.12
C LEU A 64 4.06 1.02 -26.07
N GLU A 65 4.74 0.63 -27.15
CA GLU A 65 5.20 1.56 -28.19
C GLU A 65 4.02 2.28 -28.85
N LYS A 66 2.96 1.56 -29.20
CA LYS A 66 1.75 2.15 -29.80
C LYS A 66 1.06 3.18 -28.89
N ARG A 67 1.14 2.99 -27.58
CA ARG A 67 0.53 3.89 -26.58
C ARG A 67 1.46 4.99 -26.09
N GLY A 68 2.73 4.97 -26.49
CA GLY A 68 3.75 5.88 -25.95
C GLY A 68 4.09 5.61 -24.48
N GLU A 69 3.82 4.40 -23.97
CA GLU A 69 4.03 4.04 -22.56
C GLU A 69 5.49 3.63 -22.27
N MET A 70 6.41 3.74 -23.25
CA MET A 70 7.81 3.36 -23.07
C MET A 70 8.55 4.23 -22.05
N ASP A 71 8.20 5.51 -21.95
CA ASP A 71 8.76 6.43 -20.96
C ASP A 71 8.29 6.09 -19.54
N VAL A 72 7.02 5.68 -19.40
CA VAL A 72 6.48 5.20 -18.12
C VAL A 72 7.23 3.95 -17.66
N ILE A 73 7.54 3.04 -18.58
CA ILE A 73 8.35 1.85 -18.28
C ILE A 73 9.77 2.23 -17.87
N ARG A 74 10.38 3.21 -18.55
CA ARG A 74 11.70 3.74 -18.16
C ARG A 74 11.67 4.21 -16.70
N ASN A 75 10.69 5.03 -16.34
CA ASN A 75 10.57 5.57 -14.98
C ASN A 75 10.39 4.45 -13.95
N GLN A 76 9.54 3.45 -14.23
CA GLN A 76 9.37 2.29 -13.35
C GLN A 76 10.64 1.46 -13.15
N ILE A 77 11.47 1.34 -14.19
CA ILE A 77 12.77 0.66 -14.10
C ILE A 77 13.71 1.45 -13.19
N VAL A 78 13.83 2.77 -13.43
CA VAL A 78 14.70 3.64 -12.64
C VAL A 78 14.28 3.67 -11.17
N GLU A 79 12.99 3.84 -10.88
CA GLU A 79 12.44 3.83 -9.52
C GLU A 79 12.79 2.52 -8.79
N ARG A 80 12.71 1.38 -9.47
CA ARG A 80 13.11 0.10 -8.87
C ARG A 80 14.59 0.02 -8.56
N LYS A 81 15.45 0.45 -9.48
CA LYS A 81 16.90 0.48 -9.25
C LYS A 81 17.26 1.41 -8.08
N VAL A 82 16.56 2.54 -7.96
CA VAL A 82 16.70 3.45 -6.82
C VAL A 82 16.25 2.78 -5.52
N LEU A 83 15.14 2.06 -5.52
CA LEU A 83 14.69 1.29 -4.35
C LEU A 83 15.73 0.23 -3.95
N ASP A 84 16.32 -0.48 -4.92
CA ASP A 84 17.38 -1.45 -4.65
C ASP A 84 18.58 -0.77 -3.97
N LEU A 85 19.00 0.40 -4.46
CA LEU A 85 20.06 1.21 -3.84
C LEU A 85 19.70 1.66 -2.41
N ILE A 86 18.46 2.09 -2.18
CA ILE A 86 17.98 2.48 -0.86
C ILE A 86 18.05 1.28 0.09
N CYS A 87 17.60 0.11 -0.36
CA CYS A 87 17.66 -1.13 0.42
C CYS A 87 19.11 -1.52 0.73
N GLU A 88 20.06 -1.34 -0.17
CA GLU A 88 21.48 -1.60 0.09
C GLU A 88 22.06 -0.75 1.23
N HIS A 89 21.54 0.46 1.44
CA HIS A 89 21.99 1.40 2.47
C HIS A 89 21.07 1.43 3.71
N ALA A 90 19.95 0.72 3.68
CA ALA A 90 18.99 0.71 4.78
C ALA A 90 19.41 -0.27 5.88
N GLU A 91 19.17 0.13 7.14
CA GLU A 91 19.30 -0.76 8.29
C GLU A 91 17.98 -1.51 8.49
N PHE A 92 18.05 -2.84 8.51
CA PHE A 92 16.88 -3.71 8.72
C PHE A 92 16.96 -4.38 10.08
N GLU A 93 15.85 -4.37 10.81
CA GLU A 93 15.65 -5.13 12.04
C GLU A 93 14.73 -6.33 11.75
N GLU A 94 15.20 -7.54 12.05
CA GLU A 94 14.39 -8.75 11.91
C GLU A 94 13.50 -8.91 13.14
N ILE A 95 12.18 -8.78 12.94
CA ILE A 95 11.19 -8.92 14.00
C ILE A 95 10.54 -10.30 13.85
N PRO A 96 10.59 -11.16 14.88
CA PRO A 96 9.94 -12.47 14.84
C PRO A 96 8.43 -12.28 14.69
N ILE A 97 7.82 -13.04 13.78
CA ILE A 97 6.37 -13.05 13.61
C ILE A 97 5.75 -13.67 14.88
N ASP A 98 4.85 -12.94 15.52
CA ASP A 98 4.07 -13.47 16.63
C ASP A 98 3.19 -14.63 16.12
N GLN A 99 3.50 -15.85 16.57
CA GLN A 99 2.76 -17.05 16.18
C GLN A 99 1.28 -16.99 16.60
N ALA A 100 0.92 -16.17 17.60
CA ALA A 100 -0.47 -15.93 17.95
C ALA A 100 -1.26 -15.24 16.82
N LEU A 101 -0.61 -14.41 15.98
CA LEU A 101 -1.22 -13.83 14.78
C LEU A 101 -1.37 -14.85 13.63
N VAL A 102 -0.58 -15.92 13.65
CA VAL A 102 -0.60 -16.99 12.64
C VAL A 102 -1.69 -18.01 12.96
N ASP A 103 -1.85 -18.37 14.23
CA ASP A 103 -2.84 -19.36 14.69
C ASP A 103 -4.29 -18.84 14.64
N GLU A 104 -4.50 -17.52 14.73
CA GLU A 104 -5.80 -16.88 14.48
C GLU A 104 -6.06 -16.62 12.97
N GLY A 105 -5.12 -17.03 12.11
CA GLY A 105 -4.92 -16.49 10.76
C GLY A 105 -5.39 -17.32 9.56
N GLU A 106 -6.32 -18.28 9.70
CA GLU A 106 -6.92 -18.96 8.53
C GLU A 106 -7.80 -18.02 7.65
N ARG A 107 -7.88 -16.71 7.96
CA ARG A 107 -8.65 -15.72 7.14
C ARG A 107 -8.03 -14.33 7.06
N PHE A 108 -6.74 -14.19 6.79
CA PHE A 108 -6.21 -12.89 6.36
C PHE A 108 -5.67 -12.95 4.93
N GLY A 109 -6.56 -12.63 4.00
CA GLY A 109 -6.11 -12.03 2.75
C GLY A 109 -5.38 -10.74 3.11
N SER A 110 -4.05 -10.77 2.97
CA SER A 110 -3.10 -9.66 3.05
C SER A 110 -3.65 -8.39 3.70
N ASP A 111 -3.26 -8.14 4.95
CA ASP A 111 -3.51 -6.91 5.70
C ASP A 111 -2.64 -5.73 5.17
N LEU A 112 -2.43 -5.68 3.84
CA LEU A 112 -1.92 -4.51 3.15
C LEU A 112 -3.08 -3.52 3.07
N ALA A 113 -3.08 -2.53 3.96
CA ALA A 113 -4.12 -1.51 4.09
C ALA A 113 -4.31 -0.67 2.80
N LEU A 114 -4.99 -1.24 1.81
CA LEU A 114 -5.42 -0.54 0.59
C LEU A 114 -6.51 0.52 0.92
N VAL A 115 -7.15 0.40 2.09
CA VAL A 115 -8.18 1.31 2.60
C VAL A 115 -7.79 1.85 3.98
N GLY A 116 -6.89 2.83 4.02
CA GLY A 116 -6.76 3.89 5.03
C GLY A 116 -6.58 3.47 6.49
N GLU A 117 -5.55 3.99 7.14
CA GLU A 117 -5.30 3.76 8.56
C GLU A 117 -6.57 3.92 9.42
N PRO A 118 -6.94 2.93 10.25
CA PRO A 118 -7.91 3.15 11.29
C PRO A 118 -7.29 4.09 12.33
N LYS A 119 -7.85 5.29 12.49
CA LYS A 119 -7.52 6.15 13.64
C LYS A 119 -7.81 5.37 14.93
N ALA A 120 -6.76 5.04 15.68
CA ALA A 120 -6.85 4.86 17.12
C ALA A 120 -7.29 6.23 17.73
N GLU A 121 -8.18 6.38 18.72
CA GLU A 121 -8.69 5.50 19.77
C GLU A 121 -10.13 5.93 20.12
N LEU A 122 -10.99 5.00 20.58
CA LEU A 122 -12.17 5.33 21.37
C LEU A 122 -12.13 4.50 22.67
N PRO A 123 -12.09 5.12 23.85
CA PRO A 123 -12.10 4.40 25.12
C PRO A 123 -13.43 3.67 25.32
N GLU A 124 -13.36 2.48 25.91
CA GLU A 124 -14.49 1.59 26.16
C GLU A 124 -15.49 2.20 27.15
N ALA A 125 -16.79 2.19 26.80
CA ALA A 125 -17.82 2.66 27.69
C ALA A 125 -18.00 1.68 28.85
N LYS A 126 -17.70 2.12 30.08
CA LYS A 126 -18.03 1.37 31.30
C LYS A 126 -19.54 1.37 31.49
N HIS A 127 -20.20 0.27 31.13
CA HIS A 127 -21.57 0.02 31.57
C HIS A 127 -21.54 -0.27 33.08
N PRO A 128 -22.36 0.39 33.92
CA PRO A 128 -22.58 -0.11 35.27
C PRO A 128 -23.27 -1.48 35.18
N ASP A 129 -22.92 -2.36 36.11
CA ASP A 129 -23.35 -3.76 36.17
C ASP A 129 -24.85 -3.98 35.92
N ALA A 130 -25.14 -5.19 35.43
CA ALA A 130 -26.43 -5.73 35.00
C ALA A 130 -27.67 -5.16 35.73
N PRO A 131 -28.81 -4.99 35.01
CA PRO A 131 -30.03 -4.44 35.60
C PRO A 131 -30.46 -5.29 36.80
N GLN A 132 -30.57 -4.65 37.97
CA GLN A 132 -31.16 -5.28 39.14
C GLN A 132 -32.61 -5.67 38.82
N PRO A 133 -33.04 -6.90 39.11
CA PRO A 133 -34.42 -7.31 38.87
C PRO A 133 -35.36 -6.42 39.69
N LEU A 134 -36.41 -5.92 39.05
CA LEU A 134 -37.45 -5.14 39.71
C LEU A 134 -38.09 -6.00 40.82
N GLN A 135 -38.06 -5.51 42.06
CA GLN A 135 -38.75 -6.14 43.18
C GLN A 135 -40.26 -6.20 42.90
N ASN A 136 -40.85 -7.37 43.09
CA ASN A 136 -42.29 -7.59 42.93
C ASN A 136 -43.04 -6.80 44.02
N PRO A 137 -44.16 -6.11 43.72
CA PRO A 137 -44.83 -5.23 44.68
C PRO A 137 -45.52 -5.96 45.86
N ALA A 138 -45.33 -7.27 46.01
CA ALA A 138 -45.79 -8.05 47.16
C ALA A 138 -44.79 -8.09 48.33
N ASP A 139 -43.53 -7.67 48.14
CA ASP A 139 -42.51 -7.61 49.20
C ASP A 139 -42.35 -6.21 49.81
N ARG A 140 -43.33 -5.32 49.63
CA ARG A 140 -43.36 -4.00 50.27
C ARG A 140 -44.45 -3.95 51.35
N SER A 141 -44.04 -4.34 52.56
CA SER A 141 -44.74 -4.28 53.87
C SER A 141 -45.55 -5.50 54.27
#